data_AF-A0A7K1TXB4-F1
#
_entry.id   AF-A0A7K1TXB4-F1
#
_cell.length_a   1.000
_cell.length_b   1.000
_cell.length_c   1.000
_cell.angle_alpha   90.00
_cell.angle_beta   90.00
_cell.angle_gamma   90.00
#
_symmetry.space_group_name_H-M   'P 1'
#
loop_
_entity.id
_entity.type
_entity.pdbx_description
1 polymer ?
#
loop_
_entity_poly.entity_id
_entity_poly.type
_entity_poly.pdbx_seq_one_letter_code
_entity_poly.pdbx_strand_id
1 'polypeptide(L)'
;MIFSKPSFNMYIITGGPGSGKSTLINALTERGIQCMPEAGRAIIQDQQAIGGPALPWVDPGSFAELMLSWDIRSYREGLKLQGPVIFDRGIPDVMGYLRLNSLPVPPHIEKATQVFRYHPQIFIAPPWQEIFAQDNERKQSFEEAIATYHAMVKVYSGLNYEICYLPLSSVEERVEFIMQRIISSS
;
A
#
# COMPACT_ATOMS: atom_id res chain seq x y z
N MET A 1 -4.01 2.24 27.77
CA MET A 1 -3.67 2.13 26.34
C MET A 1 -4.95 1.86 25.58
N ILE A 2 -5.39 2.78 24.72
CA ILE A 2 -6.52 2.55 23.82
C ILE A 2 -5.94 1.86 22.58
N PHE A 3 -6.12 0.54 22.46
CA PHE A 3 -5.95 -0.12 21.17
C PHE A 3 -7.10 0.37 20.29
N SER A 4 -6.82 1.03 19.17
CA SER A 4 -7.91 1.38 18.24
C SER A 4 -8.50 0.07 17.72
N LYS A 5 -9.82 -0.07 17.82
CA LYS A 5 -10.54 -1.18 17.21
C LYS A 5 -10.22 -1.18 15.69
N PRO A 6 -9.91 -2.32 15.06
CA PRO A 6 -9.69 -2.35 13.62
C PRO A 6 -10.90 -1.76 12.89
N SER A 7 -10.66 -0.89 11.91
CA SER A 7 -11.74 -0.36 11.08
C SER A 7 -12.12 -1.43 10.06
N PHE A 8 -13.30 -2.02 10.24
CA PHE A 8 -13.75 -3.16 9.44
C PHE A 8 -14.06 -2.80 7.98
N ASN A 9 -14.00 -1.52 7.61
CA ASN A 9 -14.27 -1.04 6.26
C ASN A 9 -13.04 -0.53 5.50
N MET A 10 -11.84 -0.52 6.11
CA MET A 10 -10.62 0.00 5.47
C MET A 10 -9.73 -1.16 5.00
N TYR A 11 -9.63 -1.36 3.69
CA TYR A 11 -8.89 -2.47 3.08
C TYR A 11 -7.65 -1.96 2.36
N ILE A 12 -6.55 -2.71 2.45
CA ILE A 12 -5.32 -2.39 1.73
C ILE A 12 -5.23 -3.21 0.45
N ILE A 13 -4.82 -2.56 -0.64
CA ILE A 13 -4.23 -3.21 -1.80
C ILE A 13 -2.74 -2.83 -1.86
N THR A 14 -1.85 -3.82 -1.73
CA THR A 14 -0.39 -3.65 -1.83
C THR A 14 0.19 -4.51 -2.95
N GLY A 15 1.47 -4.33 -3.27
CA GLY A 15 2.20 -5.08 -4.29
C GLY A 15 3.36 -4.27 -4.89
N GLY A 16 4.26 -4.96 -5.58
CA GLY A 16 5.39 -4.35 -6.29
C GLY A 16 4.97 -3.39 -7.41
N PRO A 17 5.91 -2.59 -7.96
CA PRO A 17 5.70 -1.88 -9.22
C PRO A 17 5.26 -2.83 -10.35
N GLY A 18 4.53 -2.31 -11.34
CA GLY A 18 4.11 -3.08 -12.52
C GLY A 18 3.03 -4.16 -12.27
N SER A 19 2.50 -4.30 -11.05
CA SER A 19 1.52 -5.35 -10.71
C SER A 19 0.06 -5.03 -11.12
N GLY A 20 -0.15 -3.99 -11.93
CA GLY A 20 -1.47 -3.54 -12.39
C GLY A 20 -2.39 -2.94 -11.30
N LYS A 21 -1.85 -2.56 -10.12
CA LYS A 21 -2.65 -1.99 -9.01
C LYS A 21 -3.40 -0.73 -9.39
N SER A 22 -2.73 0.23 -10.05
CA SER A 22 -3.37 1.51 -10.37
C SER A 22 -4.56 1.31 -11.31
N THR A 23 -4.45 0.44 -12.32
CA THR A 23 -5.57 0.07 -13.20
C THR A 23 -6.71 -0.59 -12.41
N LEU A 24 -6.39 -1.50 -11.49
CA LEU A 24 -7.38 -2.15 -10.64
C LEU A 24 -8.11 -1.17 -9.72
N ILE A 25 -7.37 -0.26 -9.09
CA ILE A 25 -7.92 0.77 -8.19
C ILE A 25 -8.82 1.74 -8.95
N ASN A 26 -8.43 2.14 -10.16
CA ASN A 26 -9.27 2.97 -11.02
C ASN A 26 -10.59 2.26 -11.35
N ALA A 27 -10.53 0.99 -11.72
CA ALA A 27 -11.73 0.20 -12.00
C ALA A 27 -12.65 0.01 -10.76
N LEU A 28 -12.08 -0.12 -9.55
CA LEU A 28 -12.86 -0.11 -8.30
C LEU A 28 -13.53 1.25 -8.05
N THR A 29 -12.82 2.34 -8.33
CA THR A 29 -13.33 3.71 -8.17
C THR A 29 -14.48 3.99 -9.14
N GLU A 30 -14.39 3.51 -10.38
CA GLU A 30 -15.48 3.58 -11.38
C GLU A 30 -16.75 2.84 -10.92
N ARG A 31 -16.60 1.82 -10.06
CA ARG A 31 -17.73 1.13 -9.40
C ARG A 31 -18.20 1.79 -8.10
N GLY A 32 -17.73 2.99 -7.80
CA GLY A 32 -18.15 3.79 -6.64
C GLY A 32 -17.45 3.45 -5.32
N ILE A 33 -16.41 2.62 -5.34
CA ILE A 33 -15.60 2.35 -4.15
C ILE A 33 -14.65 3.52 -3.89
N GLN A 34 -14.60 3.98 -2.65
CA GLN A 34 -13.72 5.08 -2.27
C GLN A 34 -12.27 4.60 -2.17
N CYS A 35 -11.32 5.42 -2.62
CA CYS A 35 -9.90 5.09 -2.57
C CYS A 35 -9.04 6.21 -1.97
N MET A 36 -8.09 5.82 -1.12
CA MET A 36 -6.98 6.66 -0.67
C MET A 36 -5.73 6.34 -1.49
N PRO A 37 -5.11 7.34 -2.17
CA PRO A 37 -3.95 7.12 -3.03
C PRO A 37 -2.65 6.89 -2.23
N GLU A 38 -1.64 6.28 -2.86
CA GLU A 38 -0.31 6.11 -2.23
C GLU A 38 0.39 7.45 -2.02
N ALA A 39 1.10 7.60 -0.89
CA ALA A 39 1.83 8.82 -0.58
C ALA A 39 3.12 8.99 -1.42
N GLY A 40 3.79 7.89 -1.75
CA GLY A 40 5.15 7.90 -2.28
C GLY A 40 5.34 8.69 -3.57
N ARG A 41 4.40 8.58 -4.54
CA ARG A 41 4.49 9.33 -5.80
C ARG A 41 4.37 10.84 -5.58
N ALA A 42 3.40 11.27 -4.78
CA ALA A 42 3.21 12.70 -4.49
C ALA A 42 4.41 13.28 -3.72
N ILE A 43 4.94 12.56 -2.73
CA ILE A 43 6.13 12.99 -1.99
C ILE A 43 7.33 13.18 -2.92
N ILE A 44 7.58 12.23 -3.85
CA ILE A 44 8.69 12.36 -4.80
C ILE A 44 8.53 13.62 -5.67
N GLN A 45 7.34 13.85 -6.21
CA GLN A 45 7.05 15.01 -7.05
C GLN A 45 7.26 16.32 -6.27
N ASP A 46 6.70 16.40 -5.07
CA ASP A 46 6.82 17.58 -4.21
C ASP A 46 8.28 17.85 -3.81
N GLN A 47 9.03 16.81 -3.40
CA GLN A 47 10.43 16.95 -2.99
C GLN A 47 11.34 17.31 -4.17
N GLN A 48 11.10 16.77 -5.37
CA GLN A 48 11.82 17.20 -6.57
C GLN A 48 11.54 18.67 -6.90
N ALA A 49 10.28 19.10 -6.84
CA ALA A 49 9.88 20.47 -7.17
C ALA A 49 10.52 21.52 -6.26
N ILE A 50 10.74 21.20 -4.98
CA ILE A 50 11.35 22.12 -4.01
C ILE A 50 12.86 21.88 -3.79
N GLY A 51 13.46 20.90 -4.47
CA GLY A 51 14.86 20.50 -4.23
C GLY A 51 15.10 19.91 -2.84
N GLY A 52 14.10 19.25 -2.26
CA GLY A 52 14.14 18.66 -0.93
C GLY A 52 14.89 17.33 -0.87
N PRO A 53 15.41 16.93 0.31
CA PRO A 53 16.25 15.75 0.45
C PRO A 53 15.46 14.44 0.62
N ALA A 54 14.17 14.50 0.94
CA ALA A 54 13.37 13.31 1.29
C ALA A 54 12.92 12.53 0.04
N LEU A 55 13.90 12.07 -0.73
CA LEU A 55 13.74 11.24 -1.92
C LEU A 55 14.33 9.85 -1.64
N PRO A 56 13.77 8.78 -2.22
CA PRO A 56 14.22 7.42 -1.91
C PRO A 56 15.68 7.13 -2.31
N TRP A 57 16.27 7.93 -3.20
CA TRP A 57 17.67 7.83 -3.62
C TRP A 57 18.61 8.89 -3.00
N VAL A 58 18.08 9.83 -2.19
CA VAL A 58 18.88 10.86 -1.52
C VAL A 58 18.90 10.62 -0.01
N ASP A 59 17.73 10.59 0.62
CA ASP A 59 17.55 10.27 2.02
C ASP A 59 16.33 9.36 2.19
N PRO A 60 16.51 8.02 2.07
CA PRO A 60 15.44 7.06 2.20
C PRO A 60 14.82 7.03 3.61
N GLY A 61 15.56 7.46 4.64
CA GLY A 61 15.04 7.58 6.01
C GLY A 61 14.02 8.71 6.11
N SER A 62 14.39 9.90 5.66
CA SER A 62 13.47 11.05 5.62
C SER A 62 12.27 10.80 4.71
N PHE A 63 12.47 10.10 3.58
CA PHE A 63 11.35 9.68 2.71
C PHE A 63 10.37 8.75 3.45
N ALA A 64 10.86 7.79 4.23
CA ALA A 64 10.02 6.90 5.03
C ALA A 64 9.20 7.66 6.10
N GLU A 65 9.77 8.67 6.75
CA GLU A 65 9.05 9.50 7.72
C GLU A 65 7.94 10.33 7.06
N LEU A 66 8.19 10.87 5.86
CA LEU A 66 7.15 11.57 5.10
C LEU A 66 6.02 10.62 4.68
N MET A 67 6.35 9.42 4.20
CA MET A 67 5.34 8.39 3.89
C MET A 67 4.50 8.06 5.12
N LEU A 68 5.13 7.84 6.28
CA LEU A 68 4.41 7.58 7.53
C LEU A 68 3.44 8.71 7.88
N SER A 69 3.90 9.96 7.82
CA SER A 69 3.06 11.12 8.14
C SER A 69 1.85 11.24 7.21
N TRP A 70 2.06 11.01 5.90
CA TRP A 70 0.99 11.02 4.93
C TRP A 70 0.01 9.87 5.13
N ASP A 71 0.49 8.66 5.37
CA ASP A 71 -0.35 7.48 5.55
C ASP A 71 -1.18 7.57 6.84
N ILE A 72 -0.63 8.14 7.92
CA ILE A 72 -1.40 8.45 9.14
C ILE A 72 -2.51 9.47 8.86
N ARG A 73 -2.23 10.50 8.04
CA ARG A 73 -3.26 11.45 7.61
C ARG A 73 -4.35 10.73 6.81
N SER A 74 -3.98 9.96 5.79
CA SER A 74 -4.91 9.20 4.94
C SER A 74 -5.75 8.21 5.75
N TYR A 75 -5.15 7.54 6.75
CA TYR A 75 -5.87 6.66 7.68
C TYR A 75 -6.95 7.42 8.45
N ARG A 76 -6.62 8.60 8.99
CA ARG A 76 -7.59 9.44 9.73
C ARG A 76 -8.70 9.99 8.84
N GLU A 77 -8.41 10.32 7.59
CA GLU A 77 -9.46 10.70 6.63
C GLU A 77 -10.34 9.51 6.26
N GLY A 78 -9.76 8.31 6.10
CA GLY A 78 -10.51 7.10 5.78
C GLY A 78 -11.50 6.71 6.88
N LEU A 79 -11.16 6.94 8.15
CA LEU A 79 -12.07 6.73 9.28
C LEU A 79 -13.35 7.58 9.22
N LYS A 80 -13.35 8.69 8.45
CA LYS A 80 -14.51 9.57 8.30
C LYS A 80 -15.43 9.15 7.15
N LEU A 81 -14.98 8.23 6.30
CA LEU A 81 -15.72 7.75 5.15
C LEU A 81 -16.69 6.63 5.55
N GLN A 82 -17.78 6.52 4.80
CA GLN A 82 -18.78 5.47 4.99
C GLN A 82 -18.62 4.38 3.93
N GLY A 83 -18.90 3.14 4.31
CA GLY A 83 -18.74 1.99 3.42
C GLY A 83 -17.26 1.62 3.20
N PRO A 84 -16.99 0.67 2.27
CA PRO A 84 -15.64 0.18 2.01
C PRO A 84 -14.72 1.26 1.42
N VAL A 85 -13.51 1.35 1.98
CA VAL A 85 -12.43 2.23 1.53
C VAL A 85 -11.21 1.39 1.17
N ILE A 86 -10.72 1.57 -0.05
CA ILE A 86 -9.46 0.98 -0.51
C ILE A 86 -8.31 1.94 -0.23
N PHE A 87 -7.19 1.40 0.24
CA PHE A 87 -5.93 2.11 0.39
C PHE A 87 -4.92 1.52 -0.61
N ASP A 88 -4.40 2.35 -1.51
CA ASP A 88 -3.23 2.02 -2.33
C ASP A 88 -2.00 2.09 -1.44
N ARG A 89 -1.62 0.94 -0.87
CA ARG A 89 -0.66 0.79 0.25
C ARG A 89 -1.16 1.36 1.58
N GLY A 90 -0.61 0.84 2.68
CA GLY A 90 -0.89 1.36 4.01
C GLY A 90 0.36 1.52 4.85
N ILE A 91 0.21 1.94 6.10
CA ILE A 91 1.31 2.14 7.05
C ILE A 91 2.28 0.93 7.13
N PRO A 92 1.84 -0.35 7.04
CA PRO A 92 2.77 -1.47 6.97
C PRO A 92 3.72 -1.46 5.76
N ASP A 93 3.34 -0.86 4.63
CA ASP A 93 4.23 -0.71 3.46
C ASP A 93 5.46 0.16 3.80
N VAL A 94 5.35 1.13 4.72
CA VAL A 94 6.50 1.94 5.17
C VAL A 94 7.54 1.05 5.88
N MET A 95 7.08 0.15 6.75
CA MET A 95 7.96 -0.84 7.39
C MET A 95 8.60 -1.77 6.34
N GLY A 96 7.83 -2.20 5.35
CA GLY A 96 8.34 -3.03 4.26
C GLY A 96 9.36 -2.31 3.38
N TYR A 97 9.14 -1.03 3.10
CA TYR A 97 10.08 -0.17 2.38
C TYR A 97 11.42 -0.06 3.12
N LEU A 98 11.41 0.23 4.42
CA LEU A 98 12.63 0.31 5.22
C LEU A 98 13.41 -1.01 5.20
N ARG A 99 12.72 -2.14 5.40
CA ARG A 99 13.34 -3.48 5.35
C ARG A 99 13.91 -3.81 3.98
N LEU A 100 13.20 -3.46 2.89
CA LEU A 100 13.67 -3.67 1.52
C LEU A 100 14.96 -2.89 1.24
N ASN A 101 15.07 -1.68 1.78
CA ASN A 101 16.26 -0.83 1.65
C ASN A 101 17.35 -1.14 2.70
N SER A 102 17.23 -2.24 3.45
CA SER A 102 18.16 -2.63 4.52
C SER A 102 18.36 -1.55 5.60
N LEU A 103 17.32 -0.73 5.84
CA LEU A 103 17.30 0.29 6.88
C LEU A 103 16.67 -0.26 8.17
N PRO A 104 17.11 0.21 9.35
CA PRO A 104 16.44 -0.13 10.59
C PRO A 104 15.01 0.39 10.59
N VAL A 105 14.10 -0.34 11.24
CA VAL A 105 12.73 0.13 11.47
C VAL A 105 12.69 0.85 12.81
N PRO A 106 12.43 2.17 12.84
CA PRO A 106 12.29 2.91 14.09
C PRO A 106 11.13 2.40 14.96
N PRO A 107 11.25 2.46 16.31
CA PRO A 107 10.20 2.00 17.21
C PRO A 107 8.83 2.66 16.99
N HIS A 108 8.79 3.93 16.54
CA HIS A 108 7.52 4.61 16.29
C HIS A 108 6.81 4.10 15.03
N ILE A 109 7.55 3.61 14.02
CA ILE A 109 6.96 2.96 12.84
C ILE A 109 6.39 1.59 13.20
N GLU A 110 7.12 0.80 13.99
CA GLU A 110 6.56 -0.44 14.56
C GLU A 110 5.32 -0.18 15.39
N LYS A 111 5.33 0.88 16.21
CA LYS A 111 4.16 1.25 16.99
C LYS A 111 3.00 1.70 16.10
N ALA A 112 3.28 2.42 15.01
CA ALA A 112 2.26 2.87 14.07
C ALA A 112 1.53 1.70 13.41
N THR A 113 2.22 0.62 13.02
CA THR A 113 1.56 -0.56 12.42
C THR A 113 0.68 -1.34 13.42
N GLN A 114 0.94 -1.20 14.72
CA GLN A 114 0.10 -1.77 15.78
C GLN A 114 -1.09 -0.87 16.13
N VAL A 115 -0.90 0.45 16.07
CA VAL A 115 -1.92 1.44 16.44
C VAL A 115 -2.89 1.66 15.28
N PHE A 116 -2.42 1.91 14.06
CA PHE A 116 -3.29 2.26 12.94
C PHE A 116 -3.65 1.00 12.13
N ARG A 117 -4.57 0.21 12.67
CA ARG A 117 -4.97 -1.08 12.08
C ARG A 117 -6.07 -0.91 11.03
N TYR A 118 -5.81 -1.49 9.87
CA TYR A 118 -6.77 -1.72 8.78
C TYR A 118 -7.58 -3.01 9.02
N HIS A 119 -8.50 -3.32 8.11
CA HIS A 119 -9.23 -4.59 8.06
C HIS A 119 -8.24 -5.78 8.10
N PRO A 120 -8.55 -6.88 8.83
CA PRO A 120 -7.65 -8.01 8.97
C PRO A 120 -7.24 -8.68 7.65
N GLN A 121 -8.11 -8.64 6.64
CA GLN A 121 -7.81 -9.08 5.28
C GLN A 121 -7.27 -7.94 4.45
N ILE A 122 -6.15 -8.20 3.77
CA ILE A 122 -5.53 -7.31 2.79
C ILE A 122 -5.40 -8.02 1.45
N PHE A 123 -5.27 -7.26 0.38
CA PHE A 123 -5.02 -7.77 -0.95
C PHE A 123 -3.57 -7.50 -1.37
N ILE A 124 -2.90 -8.50 -1.90
CA ILE A 124 -1.57 -8.33 -2.48
C ILE A 124 -1.56 -8.71 -3.96
N ALA A 125 -1.09 -7.80 -4.79
CA ALA A 125 -0.85 -8.04 -6.20
C ALA A 125 0.51 -8.72 -6.39
N PRO A 126 0.55 -9.98 -6.87
CA PRO A 126 1.81 -10.65 -7.19
C PRO A 126 2.57 -9.94 -8.33
N PRO A 127 3.90 -10.12 -8.43
CA PRO A 127 4.66 -9.69 -9.60
C PRO A 127 4.12 -10.40 -10.83
N TRP A 128 3.92 -9.66 -11.92
CA TRP A 128 3.30 -10.19 -13.12
C TRP A 128 4.08 -9.73 -14.35
N GLN A 129 4.90 -10.63 -14.90
CA GLN A 129 5.87 -10.29 -15.95
C GLN A 129 5.19 -9.87 -17.25
N GLU A 130 4.06 -10.49 -17.59
CA GLU A 130 3.31 -10.30 -18.82
C GLU A 130 2.71 -8.90 -18.96
N ILE A 131 2.44 -8.23 -17.83
CA ILE A 131 1.92 -6.85 -17.80
C ILE A 131 2.96 -5.85 -17.29
N PHE A 132 4.20 -6.29 -17.05
CA PHE A 132 5.26 -5.45 -16.52
C PHE A 132 5.77 -4.49 -17.62
N ALA A 133 5.12 -3.33 -17.73
CA ALA A 133 5.58 -2.23 -18.54
C ALA A 133 6.46 -1.29 -17.70
N GLN A 134 7.55 -0.79 -18.28
CA GLN A 134 8.36 0.26 -17.64
C GLN A 134 7.53 1.56 -17.57
N ASP A 135 7.28 2.04 -16.35
CA ASP A 135 6.78 3.41 -16.13
C ASP A 135 7.94 4.37 -16.40
N ASN A 136 7.71 5.39 -17.24
CA ASN A 136 8.71 6.41 -17.56
C ASN A 136 9.18 7.18 -16.30
N GLU A 137 8.39 7.19 -15.22
CA GLU A 137 8.74 7.89 -13.97
C GLU A 137 9.61 7.06 -13.02
N ARG A 138 9.62 5.71 -13.12
CA ARG A 138 10.45 4.83 -12.26
C ARG A 138 11.05 3.70 -13.08
N LYS A 139 12.36 3.78 -13.36
CA LYS A 139 13.16 2.66 -13.90
C LYS A 139 13.35 1.59 -12.82
N GLN A 140 12.30 0.83 -12.53
CA GLN A 140 12.35 -0.27 -11.58
C GLN A 140 12.45 -1.60 -12.32
N SER A 141 13.30 -2.49 -11.82
CA SER A 141 13.52 -3.80 -12.44
C SER A 141 12.43 -4.78 -12.02
N PHE A 142 12.25 -5.86 -12.79
CA PHE A 142 11.30 -6.91 -12.41
C PHE A 142 11.74 -7.61 -11.11
N GLU A 143 13.05 -7.73 -10.89
CA GLU A 143 13.64 -8.25 -9.65
C GLU A 143 13.27 -7.37 -8.44
N GLU A 144 13.24 -6.04 -8.59
CA GLU A 144 12.77 -5.15 -7.55
C GLU A 144 11.28 -5.34 -7.26
N ALA A 145 10.46 -5.63 -8.28
CA ALA A 145 9.04 -5.96 -8.10
C ALA A 145 8.85 -7.25 -7.29
N ILE A 146 9.64 -8.29 -7.59
CA ILE A 146 9.69 -9.55 -6.85
C ILE A 146 10.15 -9.32 -5.40
N ALA A 147 11.25 -8.60 -5.20
CA ALA A 147 11.79 -8.31 -3.88
C ALA A 147 10.78 -7.51 -3.03
N THR A 148 10.12 -6.52 -3.64
CA THR A 148 9.06 -5.75 -2.99
C THR A 148 7.91 -6.65 -2.56
N TYR A 149 7.43 -7.52 -3.46
CA TYR A 149 6.35 -8.46 -3.14
C TYR A 149 6.69 -9.34 -1.94
N HIS A 150 7.87 -9.98 -1.93
CA HIS A 150 8.28 -10.82 -0.80
C HIS A 150 8.46 -10.03 0.51
N ALA A 151 8.98 -8.81 0.44
CA ALA A 151 9.08 -7.93 1.59
C ALA A 151 7.70 -7.61 2.18
N MET A 152 6.71 -7.29 1.33
CA MET A 152 5.34 -7.03 1.75
C MET A 152 4.69 -8.28 2.35
N VAL A 153 4.79 -9.44 1.70
CA VAL A 153 4.27 -10.71 2.26
C VAL A 153 4.82 -10.94 3.67
N LYS A 154 6.14 -10.81 3.85
CA LYS A 154 6.78 -11.00 5.16
C LYS A 154 6.28 -10.01 6.22
N VAL A 155 6.12 -8.73 5.85
CA VAL A 155 5.63 -7.70 6.78
C VAL A 155 4.17 -7.96 7.17
N TYR A 156 3.29 -8.14 6.20
CA TYR A 156 1.86 -8.33 6.47
C TYR A 156 1.59 -9.62 7.25
N SER A 157 2.24 -10.73 6.89
CA SER A 157 2.16 -11.97 7.68
C SER A 157 2.69 -11.80 9.10
N GLY A 158 3.83 -11.11 9.27
CA GLY A 158 4.41 -10.84 10.60
C GLY A 158 3.57 -9.90 11.47
N LEU A 159 2.67 -9.13 10.86
CA LEU A 159 1.69 -8.26 11.53
C LEU A 159 0.31 -8.93 11.70
N ASN A 160 0.22 -10.25 11.47
CA ASN A 160 -1.00 -11.06 11.59
C ASN A 160 -2.15 -10.57 10.71
N TYR A 161 -1.85 -10.10 9.49
CA TYR A 161 -2.87 -9.89 8.46
C TYR A 161 -3.11 -11.18 7.68
N GLU A 162 -4.36 -11.40 7.28
CA GLU A 162 -4.72 -12.42 6.31
C GLU A 162 -4.49 -11.87 4.90
N ILE A 163 -3.62 -12.54 4.14
CA ILE A 163 -3.22 -12.10 2.80
C ILE A 163 -4.10 -12.77 1.75
N CYS A 164 -4.91 -11.98 1.05
CA CYS A 164 -5.62 -12.37 -0.16
C CYS A 164 -4.75 -12.09 -1.39
N TYR A 165 -4.17 -13.13 -1.98
CA TYR A 165 -3.41 -13.00 -3.23
C TYR A 165 -4.35 -12.72 -4.39
N LEU A 166 -4.12 -11.61 -5.09
CA LEU A 166 -4.90 -11.26 -6.27
C LEU A 166 -4.57 -12.22 -7.42
N PRO A 167 -5.59 -12.72 -8.15
CA PRO A 167 -5.37 -13.61 -9.27
C PRO A 167 -4.61 -12.89 -10.41
N LEU A 168 -3.79 -13.65 -11.13
CA LEU A 168 -3.18 -13.24 -12.39
C LEU A 168 -4.21 -13.37 -13.51
N SER A 169 -5.18 -12.45 -13.52
CA SER A 169 -6.37 -12.51 -14.37
C SER A 169 -6.77 -11.10 -14.83
N SER A 170 -7.88 -11.00 -15.58
CA SER A 170 -8.37 -9.71 -16.09
C SER A 170 -8.66 -8.71 -14.96
N VAL A 171 -8.68 -7.42 -15.29
CA VAL A 171 -9.01 -6.36 -14.31
C VAL A 171 -10.41 -6.62 -13.74
N GLU A 172 -11.37 -7.00 -14.58
CA GLU A 172 -12.75 -7.28 -14.21
C GLU A 172 -12.86 -8.43 -13.19
N GLU A 173 -12.13 -9.53 -13.41
CA GLU A 173 -12.09 -10.66 -12.48
C GLU A 173 -11.42 -10.29 -11.16
N ARG A 174 -10.36 -9.47 -11.19
CA ARG A 174 -9.70 -8.97 -9.98
C ARG A 174 -10.60 -8.03 -9.19
N VAL A 175 -11.37 -7.17 -9.87
CA VAL A 175 -12.38 -6.31 -9.25
C VAL A 175 -13.42 -7.18 -8.56
N GLU A 176 -13.98 -8.17 -9.27
CA GLU A 176 -15.00 -9.05 -8.71
C GLU A 176 -14.48 -9.83 -7.49
N PHE A 177 -13.25 -10.33 -7.56
CA PHE A 177 -12.57 -11.01 -6.45
C PHE A 177 -12.49 -10.15 -5.18
N ILE A 178 -12.20 -8.85 -5.33
CA ILE A 178 -12.16 -7.89 -4.23
C ILE A 178 -13.57 -7.59 -3.73
N MET A 179 -14.50 -7.28 -4.63
CA MET A 179 -15.88 -6.89 -4.32
C MET A 179 -16.59 -7.96 -3.49
N GLN A 180 -16.43 -9.24 -3.86
CA GLN A 180 -16.98 -10.36 -3.12
C GLN A 180 -16.49 -10.43 -1.67
N ARG A 181 -15.28 -9.97 -1.37
CA ARG A 181 -14.70 -10.01 -0.01
C ARG A 181 -15.03 -8.78 0.82
N ILE A 182 -15.07 -7.60 0.20
CA ILE A 182 -15.38 -6.36 0.93
C ILE A 182 -16.88 -6.20 1.19
N ILE A 183 -17.76 -6.77 0.34
CA ILE A 183 -19.22 -6.71 0.54
C ILE A 183 -19.69 -7.81 1.51
N SER A 184 -19.11 -9.01 1.47
CA SER A 184 -19.51 -10.12 2.37
C SER A 184 -19.15 -9.90 3.85
N SER A 185 -18.41 -8.83 4.14
CA SER A 185 -17.98 -8.44 5.49
C SER A 185 -18.82 -7.30 6.09
N SER A 186 -19.89 -6.88 5.41
CA SER A 186 -20.81 -5.80 5.82
C SER A 186 -22.00 -6.30 6.63
#